data_AF-A0A1M6ICY1-F1
#
_entry.id   AF-A0A1M6ICY1-F1
#
_cell.length_a   1.000
_cell.length_b   1.000
_cell.length_c   1.000
_cell.angle_alpha   90.00
_cell.angle_beta   90.00
_cell.angle_gamma   90.00
#
_symmetry.space_group_name_H-M   'P 1'
#
loop_
_entity.id
_entity.type
_entity.pdbx_description
1 polymer ?
#
loop_
_entity_poly.entity_id
_entity_poly.type
_entity_poly.pdbx_seq_one_letter_code
_entity_poly.pdbx_strand_id
1 'polypeptide(L)'
;MRKAGKIWFSIVFVLFIGFMWMMVQTFKPVRNVQPDDVLKVSGTVIEVKESSGFDIVLTLQSDTHYYYINRGLQTGLTVEGLQKEILNKTVTLYPIKRWTIFTRDSNMGHISKLMIGNRVLYNEINNDTHEKTIQ
;
A
#
# COMPACT_ATOMS: atom_id res chain seq x y z
N MET A 1 10.54 22.34 -41.91
CA MET A 1 11.35 21.24 -41.34
C MET A 1 11.73 20.25 -42.43
N ARG A 2 13.02 19.91 -42.56
CA ARG A 2 13.50 18.83 -43.45
C ARG A 2 12.84 17.49 -43.06
N LYS A 3 12.66 16.55 -43.99
CA LYS A 3 12.00 15.24 -43.75
C LYS A 3 12.53 14.53 -42.49
N ALA A 4 13.86 14.55 -42.29
CA ALA A 4 14.51 14.01 -41.10
C ALA A 4 14.03 14.64 -39.78
N GLY A 5 13.81 15.97 -39.76
CA GLY A 5 13.31 16.66 -38.57
C GLY A 5 11.87 16.27 -38.22
N LYS A 6 11.02 16.00 -39.22
CA LYS A 6 9.64 15.51 -39.00
C LYS A 6 9.63 14.09 -38.41
N ILE A 7 10.51 13.22 -38.90
CA ILE A 7 10.66 11.84 -38.39
C ILE A 7 11.14 11.87 -36.94
N TRP A 8 12.19 12.63 -36.66
CA TRP A 8 12.73 12.76 -35.30
C TRP A 8 11.69 13.30 -34.32
N PHE A 9 10.97 14.36 -34.71
CA PHE A 9 9.89 14.92 -33.88
C PHE A 9 8.79 13.87 -33.60
N SER A 10 8.42 13.08 -34.60
CA SER A 10 7.41 12.02 -34.44
C SER A 10 7.86 10.94 -33.45
N ILE A 11 9.12 10.52 -33.52
CA ILE A 11 9.69 9.54 -32.57
C ILE A 11 9.68 10.09 -31.14
N VAL A 12 10.17 11.32 -30.95
CA VAL A 12 10.18 11.98 -29.63
C VAL A 12 8.76 12.11 -29.09
N PHE A 13 7.80 12.48 -29.92
CA PHE A 13 6.41 12.61 -29.52
C PHE A 13 5.80 11.27 -29.08
N VAL A 14 6.04 10.18 -29.81
CA VAL A 14 5.58 8.83 -29.43
C VAL A 14 6.19 8.38 -28.10
N LEU A 15 7.49 8.62 -27.90
CA LEU A 15 8.16 8.32 -26.62
C LEU A 15 7.59 9.14 -25.47
N PHE A 16 7.29 10.42 -25.70
CA PHE A 16 6.65 11.29 -24.71
C PHE A 16 5.25 10.77 -24.33
N ILE A 17 4.43 10.36 -25.30
CA ILE A 17 3.11 9.77 -25.01
C ILE A 17 3.24 8.47 -24.21
N GLY A 18 4.19 7.61 -24.58
CA GLY A 18 4.48 6.38 -23.82
C GLY A 18 4.92 6.68 -22.38
N PHE A 19 5.76 7.69 -22.18
CA PHE A 19 6.16 8.18 -20.86
C PHE A 19 4.98 8.72 -20.06
N MET A 20 4.14 9.56 -20.67
CA MET A 20 2.95 10.11 -20.02
C MET A 20 1.96 9.01 -19.62
N TRP A 21 1.79 7.98 -20.44
CA TRP A 21 0.95 6.83 -20.10
C TRP A 21 1.49 6.08 -18.87
N MET A 22 2.80 5.84 -18.78
CA MET A 22 3.44 5.23 -17.60
C MET A 22 3.26 6.08 -16.33
N MET A 23 3.33 7.42 -16.46
CA MET A 23 3.10 8.33 -15.34
C MET A 23 1.68 8.21 -14.79
N VAL A 24 0.66 8.19 -15.65
CA VAL A 24 -0.75 8.07 -15.22
C VAL A 24 -0.98 6.79 -14.41
N GLN A 25 -0.36 5.67 -14.80
CA GLN A 25 -0.49 4.41 -14.07
C GLN A 25 0.19 4.45 -12.69
N THR A 26 1.34 5.14 -12.60
CA THR A 26 2.12 5.24 -11.36
C THR A 26 1.44 6.13 -10.32
N PHE A 27 0.87 7.27 -10.74
CA PHE A 27 0.29 8.27 -9.83
C PHE A 27 -1.21 8.11 -9.58
N LYS A 28 -1.82 6.99 -9.98
CA LYS A 28 -3.25 6.74 -9.70
C LYS A 28 -3.46 6.61 -8.18
N PRO A 29 -4.34 7.42 -7.55
CA PRO A 29 -4.55 7.36 -6.11
C PRO A 29 -5.13 6.01 -5.67
N VAL A 30 -4.82 5.60 -4.43
CA VAL A 30 -5.46 4.46 -3.77
C VAL A 30 -6.73 4.98 -3.11
N ARG A 31 -7.88 4.54 -3.63
CA ARG A 31 -9.21 4.89 -3.10
C ARG A 31 -10.13 3.70 -3.32
N ASN A 32 -11.11 3.53 -2.43
CA ASN A 32 -12.16 2.49 -2.55
C ASN A 32 -11.60 1.08 -2.73
N VAL A 33 -10.60 0.71 -1.93
CA VAL A 33 -9.90 -0.59 -1.99
C VAL A 33 -10.91 -1.73 -1.98
N GLN A 34 -10.79 -2.65 -2.94
CA GLN A 34 -11.58 -3.88 -3.02
C GLN A 34 -10.77 -5.10 -2.56
N PRO A 35 -11.40 -6.25 -2.27
CA PRO A 35 -10.68 -7.46 -1.84
C PRO A 35 -9.65 -7.97 -2.87
N ASP A 36 -9.89 -7.75 -4.17
CA ASP A 36 -8.96 -8.14 -5.24
C ASP A 36 -7.75 -7.20 -5.39
N ASP A 37 -7.79 -6.03 -4.74
CA ASP A 37 -6.73 -5.01 -4.79
C ASP A 37 -5.64 -5.23 -3.74
N VAL A 38 -5.69 -6.30 -2.95
CA VAL A 38 -4.73 -6.55 -1.86
C VAL A 38 -3.99 -7.88 -2.02
N LEU A 39 -2.78 -7.94 -1.47
CA LEU A 39 -2.01 -9.17 -1.28
C LEU A 39 -2.19 -9.65 0.15
N LYS A 40 -1.96 -10.94 0.41
CA LYS A 40 -1.91 -11.48 1.78
C LYS A 40 -0.46 -11.69 2.19
N VAL A 41 -0.02 -11.02 3.25
CA VAL A 41 1.33 -11.14 3.82
C VAL A 41 1.21 -11.53 5.28
N SER A 42 1.93 -12.55 5.72
CA SER A 42 1.96 -12.97 7.12
C SER A 42 3.38 -12.90 7.67
N GLY A 43 3.53 -12.42 8.89
CA GLY A 43 4.83 -12.32 9.54
C GLY A 43 4.74 -11.91 11.00
N THR A 44 5.84 -12.07 11.73
CA THR A 44 5.94 -11.68 13.14
C THR A 44 6.27 -10.20 13.26
N VAL A 45 5.47 -9.44 13.99
CA VAL A 45 5.71 -7.99 14.17
C VAL A 45 6.85 -7.78 15.16
N ILE A 46 7.89 -7.04 14.76
CA ILE A 46 9.03 -6.71 15.63
C ILE A 46 9.02 -5.24 16.07
N GLU A 47 8.27 -4.38 15.38
CA GLU A 47 8.18 -2.96 15.70
C GLU A 47 6.81 -2.41 15.28
N VAL A 48 6.25 -1.54 16.10
CA VAL A 48 5.09 -0.70 15.77
C VAL A 48 5.41 0.71 16.23
N LYS A 49 5.29 1.70 15.34
CA LYS A 49 5.59 3.11 15.65
C LYS A 49 4.69 4.07 14.88
N GLU A 50 4.58 5.28 15.41
CA GLU A 50 4.03 6.41 14.66
C GLU A 50 5.03 6.91 13.60
N SER A 51 4.49 7.39 12.48
CA SER A 51 5.23 8.14 11.48
C SER A 51 4.53 9.46 11.16
N SER A 52 5.14 10.28 10.31
CA SER A 52 4.57 11.56 9.92
C SER A 52 3.20 11.38 9.27
N GLY A 53 2.31 12.36 9.44
CA GLY A 53 0.99 12.32 8.82
C GLY A 53 -0.04 11.45 9.55
N PHE A 54 0.19 11.11 10.82
CA PHE A 54 -0.69 10.26 11.65
C PHE A 54 -0.71 8.78 11.22
N ASP A 55 0.32 8.35 10.50
CA ASP A 55 0.47 6.98 10.01
C ASP A 55 1.02 6.05 11.10
N ILE A 56 0.63 4.78 11.05
CA ILE A 56 1.18 3.73 11.93
C ILE A 56 2.00 2.77 11.09
N VAL A 57 3.26 2.60 11.43
CA VAL A 57 4.22 1.74 10.70
C VAL A 57 4.40 0.43 11.45
N LEU A 58 4.39 -0.67 10.71
CA LEU A 58 4.66 -2.02 11.22
C LEU A 58 5.90 -2.59 10.52
N THR A 59 6.82 -3.16 11.30
CA THR A 59 7.97 -3.89 10.78
C THR A 59 7.78 -5.38 11.05
N LEU A 60 7.87 -6.21 10.01
CA LEU A 60 7.83 -7.67 10.15
C LEU A 60 9.25 -8.25 10.25
N GLN A 61 9.39 -9.35 10.97
CA GLN A 61 10.63 -10.09 11.09
C GLN A 61 11.05 -10.62 9.71
N SER A 62 12.31 -10.38 9.34
CA SER A 62 12.89 -10.85 8.07
C SER A 62 12.21 -10.32 6.80
N ASP A 63 11.45 -9.22 6.91
CA ASP A 63 10.87 -8.51 5.78
C ASP A 63 11.37 -7.06 5.78
N THR A 64 11.87 -6.58 4.63
CA THR A 64 12.39 -5.23 4.46
C THR A 64 11.36 -4.24 3.93
N HIS A 65 10.13 -4.68 3.62
CA HIS A 65 9.08 -3.80 3.15
C HIS A 65 8.63 -2.81 4.22
N TYR A 66 8.33 -1.59 3.79
CA TYR A 66 7.76 -0.55 4.64
C TYR A 66 6.23 -0.71 4.68
N TYR A 67 5.72 -1.31 5.74
CA TYR A 67 4.27 -1.47 5.93
C TYR A 67 3.71 -0.35 6.80
N TYR A 68 2.59 0.24 6.37
CA TYR A 68 1.97 1.33 7.12
C TYR A 68 0.46 1.35 6.94
N ILE A 69 -0.25 1.77 7.98
CA ILE A 69 -1.67 2.12 7.95
C ILE A 69 -1.75 3.63 7.79
N ASN A 70 -2.29 4.11 6.67
CA ASN A 70 -2.40 5.54 6.42
C ASN A 70 -3.41 6.18 7.38
N ARG A 71 -3.00 7.29 8.00
CA ARG A 71 -3.78 8.03 9.02
C ARG A 71 -4.34 7.12 10.10
N GLY A 72 -3.65 6.04 10.45
CA GLY A 72 -4.12 5.04 11.41
C GLY A 72 -4.48 5.64 12.77
N LEU A 73 -3.78 6.68 13.23
CA LEU A 73 -4.12 7.34 14.51
C LEU A 73 -5.45 8.10 14.46
N GLN A 74 -5.96 8.42 13.27
CA GLN A 74 -7.26 9.08 13.08
C GLN A 74 -8.43 8.08 12.99
N THR A 75 -8.14 6.78 12.91
CA THR A 75 -9.15 5.72 12.80
C THR A 75 -9.49 5.07 14.14
N GLY A 76 -9.02 5.66 15.25
CA GLY A 76 -9.21 5.14 16.60
C GLY A 76 -8.15 4.12 17.04
N LEU A 77 -7.18 3.80 16.17
CA LEU A 77 -6.03 2.99 16.56
C LEU A 77 -5.02 3.82 17.37
N THR A 78 -4.32 3.15 18.27
CA THR A 78 -3.20 3.75 19.03
C THR A 78 -1.96 2.87 18.89
N VAL A 79 -0.78 3.51 18.90
CA VAL A 79 0.50 2.78 18.84
C VAL A 79 0.63 1.85 20.04
N GLU A 80 0.32 2.32 21.24
CA GLU A 80 0.43 1.54 22.48
C GLU A 80 -0.55 0.35 22.49
N GLY A 81 -1.77 0.56 21.96
CA GLY A 81 -2.77 -0.50 21.84
C GLY A 81 -2.28 -1.61 20.93
N LEU A 82 -1.80 -1.25 19.73
CA LEU A 82 -1.24 -2.21 18.79
C LEU A 82 0.01 -2.89 19.35
N GLN A 83 0.95 -2.16 19.96
CA GLN A 83 2.14 -2.76 20.57
C GLN A 83 1.77 -3.85 21.59
N LYS A 84 0.80 -3.60 22.47
CA LYS A 84 0.32 -4.62 23.43
C LYS A 84 -0.33 -5.82 22.73
N GLU A 85 -1.01 -5.57 21.63
CA GLU A 85 -1.84 -6.56 20.97
C GLU A 85 -1.07 -7.46 19.99
N ILE A 86 -0.12 -6.92 19.22
CA ILE A 86 0.52 -7.61 18.10
C ILE A 86 2.05 -7.72 18.16
N LEU A 87 2.73 -6.99 19.05
CA LEU A 87 4.20 -7.07 19.14
C LEU A 87 4.66 -8.49 19.48
N ASN A 88 5.68 -8.98 18.78
CA ASN A 88 6.21 -10.35 18.85
C ASN A 88 5.18 -11.45 18.52
N LYS A 89 4.08 -11.10 17.84
CA LYS A 89 3.07 -12.06 17.38
C LYS A 89 2.99 -12.07 15.87
N THR A 90 2.53 -13.20 15.33
CA THR A 90 2.26 -13.34 13.90
C THR A 90 0.94 -12.67 13.54
N VAL A 91 1.00 -11.75 12.59
CA VAL A 91 -0.17 -11.06 12.02
C VAL A 91 -0.33 -11.40 10.56
N THR A 92 -1.50 -11.10 10.02
CA THR A 92 -1.75 -11.08 8.57
C THR A 92 -2.07 -9.67 8.14
N LEU A 93 -1.21 -9.13 7.27
CA LEU A 93 -1.36 -7.85 6.62
C LEU A 93 -2.00 -8.06 5.25
N TYR A 94 -2.84 -7.11 4.85
CA TYR A 94 -3.38 -7.03 3.50
C TYR A 94 -2.93 -5.73 2.83
N PRO A 95 -1.66 -5.65 2.37
CA PRO A 95 -1.17 -4.48 1.66
C PRO A 95 -1.74 -4.37 0.25
N ILE A 96 -1.80 -3.16 -0.29
CA ILE A 96 -2.23 -2.90 -1.68
C ILE A 96 -1.33 -3.63 -2.68
N LYS A 97 -1.99 -4.42 -3.54
CA LYS A 97 -1.44 -5.08 -4.71
C LYS A 97 -1.36 -4.09 -5.86
N ARG A 98 -0.17 -3.56 -6.13
CA ARG A 98 0.03 -2.67 -7.28
C ARG A 98 1.44 -2.71 -7.82
N TRP A 99 1.54 -3.06 -9.10
CA TRP A 99 2.77 -2.91 -9.86
C TRP A 99 2.96 -1.45 -10.31
N THR A 100 4.12 -0.89 -10.02
CA THR A 100 4.61 0.37 -10.57
C THR A 100 6.10 0.24 -10.87
N ILE A 101 6.69 1.23 -11.53
CA ILE A 101 8.15 1.29 -11.70
C ILE A 101 8.92 1.32 -10.36
N PHE A 102 8.25 1.70 -9.26
CA PHE A 102 8.80 1.73 -7.91
C PHE A 102 8.41 0.52 -7.04
N THR A 103 7.44 -0.30 -7.47
CA THR A 103 6.89 -1.45 -6.72
C THR A 103 6.88 -2.70 -7.62
N ARG A 104 8.08 -3.22 -7.91
CA ARG A 104 8.28 -4.31 -8.90
C ARG A 104 7.70 -5.66 -8.45
N ASP A 105 7.66 -5.91 -7.14
CA ASP A 105 7.03 -7.06 -6.48
C ASP A 105 5.51 -6.90 -6.28
N SER A 106 4.95 -5.77 -6.73
CA SER A 106 3.55 -5.39 -6.54
C SER A 106 3.12 -5.11 -5.10
N ASN A 107 4.05 -4.98 -4.15
CA ASN A 107 3.73 -4.68 -2.75
C ASN A 107 3.93 -3.19 -2.46
N MET A 108 2.84 -2.44 -2.33
CA MET A 108 2.89 -0.99 -2.08
C MET A 108 3.02 -0.63 -0.59
N GLY A 109 3.04 -1.61 0.31
CA GLY A 109 3.23 -1.38 1.76
C GLY A 109 2.03 -0.78 2.50
N HIS A 110 1.16 -0.02 1.84
CA HIS A 110 -0.08 0.49 2.44
C HIS A 110 -1.00 -0.66 2.86
N ILE A 111 -1.14 -0.89 4.16
CA ILE A 111 -1.97 -1.92 4.77
C ILE A 111 -3.42 -1.44 4.74
N SER A 112 -4.27 -2.14 3.99
CA SER A 112 -5.72 -1.86 3.98
C SER A 112 -6.51 -2.74 4.96
N LYS A 113 -5.89 -3.80 5.49
CA LYS A 113 -6.46 -4.61 6.56
C LYS A 113 -5.38 -5.29 7.39
N LEU A 114 -5.60 -5.35 8.69
CA LEU A 114 -4.73 -5.99 9.68
C LEU A 114 -5.53 -7.01 10.48
N MET A 115 -5.02 -8.24 10.55
CA MET A 115 -5.60 -9.32 11.34
C MET A 115 -4.58 -9.98 12.25
N ILE A 116 -5.05 -10.44 13.41
CA ILE A 116 -4.32 -11.37 14.28
C ILE A 116 -5.17 -12.64 14.46
N GLY A 117 -4.68 -13.77 13.95
CA GLY A 117 -5.50 -14.97 13.79
C GLY A 117 -6.76 -14.68 12.96
N ASN A 118 -7.94 -14.90 13.56
CA ASN A 118 -9.23 -14.65 12.92
C ASN A 118 -9.86 -13.29 13.29
N ARG A 119 -9.19 -12.49 14.12
CA ARG A 119 -9.71 -11.20 14.57
C ARG A 119 -9.17 -10.07 13.70
N VAL A 120 -10.09 -9.21 13.25
CA VAL A 120 -9.76 -7.98 12.51
C VAL A 120 -9.46 -6.87 13.51
N LEU A 121 -8.30 -6.24 13.34
CA LEU A 121 -7.89 -5.08 14.12
C LEU A 121 -8.11 -3.77 13.35
N TYR A 122 -8.01 -3.84 12.02
CA TYR A 122 -8.23 -2.71 11.14
C TYR A 122 -8.68 -3.21 9.76
N ASN A 123 -9.61 -2.51 9.14
CA ASN A 123 -10.11 -2.80 7.80
C ASN A 123 -10.67 -1.54 7.13
N GLU A 124 -10.11 -1.16 6.00
CA GLU A 124 -10.62 -0.11 5.10
C GLU A 124 -11.16 -0.64 3.77
N ILE A 125 -11.08 -1.96 3.55
CA ILE A 125 -11.49 -2.61 2.31
C ILE A 125 -13.02 -2.56 2.20
N ASN A 126 -13.51 -2.07 1.08
CA ASN A 126 -14.93 -2.09 0.75
C ASN A 126 -15.34 -3.48 0.24
N ASN A 127 -16.57 -3.91 0.53
CA ASN A 127 -17.09 -5.23 0.13
C ASN A 127 -16.26 -6.42 0.64
N ASP A 128 -15.50 -6.23 1.72
CA ASP A 128 -14.82 -7.34 2.38
C ASP A 128 -15.83 -8.20 3.17
N THR A 129 -15.44 -9.44 3.40
CA THR A 129 -16.17 -10.40 4.25
C THR A 129 -16.24 -9.97 5.72
N HIS A 130 -15.35 -9.07 6.16
CA HIS A 130 -15.33 -8.54 7.51
C HIS A 130 -15.78 -7.08 7.50
N GLU A 131 -16.41 -6.65 8.59
CA GLU A 131 -16.86 -5.27 8.73
C GLU A 131 -15.70 -4.28 8.62
N LYS A 132 -16.01 -3.10 8.07
CA LYS A 132 -15.07 -2.00 7.90
C LYS A 132 -14.88 -1.31 9.25
N THR A 133 -13.64 -1.12 9.67
CA THR A 133 -13.31 -0.46 10.95
C THR A 133 -13.37 1.06 10.84
N ILE A 134 -13.29 1.59 9.61
CA ILE A 134 -13.43 3.01 9.31
C ILE A 134 -14.79 3.29 8.65
N GLN A 135 -15.49 4.32 9.12
CA GLN A 135 -16.71 4.84 8.49
C GLN A 135 -16.36 5.81 7.34
#